data_AF-A0A6J3BWG6-F1
#
_entry.id   AF-A0A6J3BWG6-F1
#
_cell.length_a   1.000
_cell.length_b   1.000
_cell.length_c   1.000
_cell.angle_alpha   90.00
_cell.angle_beta   90.00
_cell.angle_gamma   90.00
#
_symmetry.space_group_name_H-M   'P 1'
#
loop_
_entity.id
_entity.type
_entity.pdbx_description
1 polymer ?
#
loop_
_entity_poly.entity_id
_entity_poly.type
_entity_poly.pdbx_seq_one_letter_code
_entity_poly.pdbx_strand_id
1 'polypeptide(L)'
;MDEIEYKLNTKNSVLIVNAIDKLINTIKSKYKVGERQKFVLENEELKFLRDKCSSKEATVSLTACQGLLALVELGVLEIGHTMSTVITLLPSAHNVSAIISTMAGLLILDLKSRLVPGQPYKCQFSLKSPKHPFITVLEKNKNAEDDVLVQMQALCTHPDYIVSSNSLELLRSVFLWLTCNPQHGSGVRPWQLLLSLPQSTAQSTLLLACLSCQQVCNPDLIERAFAAYSVVTDAAVYRQNGESVMALLPMLARISNELIKHGRDPRSCYTLIERCFALEAPELRTVAGLVVSLLAENLNISSALHLHELFNLCLNIINKYEHSTVSLNVFVALSLQWLNLPSCLTSDALKAASKILDIYQANVKEDTRLHMPNLKANKIFQSLLYTDSHLSVTFKLNEIWERVRDNPDKLSGWFDSIESVDELLKFELLPFLLGLCMERRKEDWFEEVVLRALRVVIELVGARKEVSVMVLPLLTYKIANDRSPRVKLECLRALPKLAKYKENVPRIVAVLNKLKTGKGAPTSLLVMLYSSLAETQARNNMCHVPKSSTVPFQSSVNSLEVSTYS
;
A
#
# COMPACT_ATOMS: atom_id res chain seq x y z
N MET A 1 36.26 35.94 -35.01
CA MET A 1 34.96 35.31 -34.68
C MET A 1 34.20 34.92 -35.94
N ASP A 2 34.27 35.70 -37.01
CA ASP A 2 33.53 35.49 -38.27
C ASP A 2 33.74 34.11 -38.93
N GLU A 3 34.96 33.56 -38.93
CA GLU A 3 35.23 32.22 -39.48
C GLU A 3 34.56 31.10 -38.64
N ILE A 4 34.50 31.26 -37.32
CA ILE A 4 33.87 30.30 -36.41
C ILE A 4 32.36 30.35 -36.59
N GLU A 5 31.78 31.55 -36.65
CA GLU A 5 30.35 31.74 -36.84
C GLU A 5 29.87 31.27 -38.22
N TYR A 6 30.66 31.52 -39.28
CA TYR A 6 30.41 30.97 -40.61
C TYR A 6 30.35 29.44 -40.58
N LYS A 7 31.33 28.79 -39.94
CA LYS A 7 31.38 27.31 -39.85
C LYS A 7 30.25 26.73 -39.01
N LEU A 8 29.84 27.40 -37.94
CA LEU A 8 28.69 26.97 -37.13
C LEU A 8 27.36 26.99 -37.93
N ASN A 9 27.26 27.84 -38.96
CA ASN A 9 26.07 27.94 -39.80
C ASN A 9 26.03 26.94 -40.97
N THR A 10 27.14 26.24 -41.26
CA THR A 10 27.23 25.36 -42.46
C THR A 10 26.46 24.03 -42.37
N LYS A 11 25.72 23.76 -41.28
CA LYS A 11 25.00 22.50 -40.98
C LYS A 11 25.84 21.21 -41.07
N ASN A 12 27.13 21.32 -41.37
CA ASN A 12 28.05 20.20 -41.48
C ASN A 12 28.67 19.93 -40.10
N SER A 13 28.41 18.73 -39.57
CA SER A 13 28.86 18.31 -38.23
C SER A 13 30.38 18.40 -38.04
N VAL A 14 31.16 18.08 -39.07
CA VAL A 14 32.64 18.11 -39.00
C VAL A 14 33.15 19.55 -38.90
N LEU A 15 32.55 20.47 -39.65
CA LEU A 15 32.93 21.89 -39.61
C LEU A 15 32.54 22.54 -38.26
N ILE A 16 31.41 22.13 -37.68
CA ILE A 16 30.96 22.56 -36.36
C ILE A 16 31.93 22.08 -35.27
N VAL A 17 32.32 20.80 -35.29
CA VAL A 17 33.31 20.25 -34.34
C VAL A 17 34.65 20.97 -34.45
N ASN A 18 35.17 21.16 -35.67
CA ASN A 18 36.43 21.88 -35.88
C ASN A 18 36.37 23.35 -35.41
N ALA A 19 35.23 24.01 -35.57
CA ALA A 19 35.04 25.38 -35.11
C ALA A 19 35.06 25.45 -33.57
N ILE A 20 34.43 24.50 -32.90
CA ILE A 20 34.38 24.41 -31.44
C ILE A 20 35.73 23.99 -30.86
N ASP A 21 36.45 23.07 -31.50
CA ASP A 21 37.81 22.68 -31.08
C ASP A 21 38.80 23.87 -31.17
N LYS A 22 38.73 24.66 -32.26
CA LYS A 22 39.48 25.93 -32.36
C LYS A 22 39.12 26.89 -31.21
N LEU A 23 37.84 26.96 -30.83
CA LEU A 23 37.39 27.80 -29.74
C LEU A 23 37.93 27.31 -28.38
N ILE A 24 37.89 26.00 -28.11
CA ILE A 24 38.47 25.38 -26.90
C ILE A 24 39.96 25.68 -26.79
N ASN A 25 40.71 25.51 -27.88
CA ASN A 25 42.15 25.79 -27.92
C ASN A 25 42.46 27.27 -27.67
N THR A 26 41.62 28.18 -28.16
CA THR A 26 41.72 29.62 -27.91
C THR A 26 41.43 29.98 -26.46
N ILE A 27 40.44 29.33 -25.84
CA ILE A 27 40.13 29.51 -24.41
C ILE A 27 41.29 28.98 -23.56
N LYS A 28 41.83 27.81 -23.90
CA LYS A 28 42.96 27.19 -23.20
C LYS A 28 44.23 28.05 -23.26
N SER A 29 44.57 28.61 -24.42
CA SER A 29 45.79 29.42 -24.57
C SER A 29 45.75 30.73 -23.78
N LYS A 30 44.54 31.26 -23.52
CA LYS A 30 44.32 32.46 -22.71
C LYS A 30 44.24 32.19 -21.20
N TYR A 31 44.13 30.92 -20.79
CA TYR A 31 43.93 30.56 -19.39
C TYR A 31 45.22 30.62 -18.57
N LYS A 32 45.17 31.33 -17.43
CA LYS A 32 46.23 31.36 -16.41
C LYS A 32 45.67 30.88 -15.07
N VAL A 33 46.38 29.93 -14.44
CA VAL A 33 45.94 29.22 -13.22
C VAL A 33 45.62 30.18 -12.04
N GLY A 34 46.27 31.35 -11.98
CA GLY A 34 46.07 32.33 -10.90
C GLY A 34 44.85 33.27 -11.02
N GLU A 35 44.19 33.34 -12.18
CA GLU A 35 43.12 34.32 -12.45
C GLU A 35 41.76 33.68 -12.77
N ARG A 36 41.53 32.45 -12.30
CA ARG A 36 40.39 31.60 -12.69
C ARG A 36 39.02 32.28 -12.50
N GLN A 37 38.78 32.99 -11.39
CA GLN A 37 37.48 33.65 -11.14
C GLN A 37 37.23 34.84 -12.08
N LYS A 38 38.25 35.65 -12.39
CA LYS A 38 38.12 36.77 -13.35
C LYS A 38 37.99 36.26 -14.79
N PHE A 39 38.79 35.25 -15.14
CA PHE A 39 38.78 34.63 -16.47
C PHE A 39 37.39 34.10 -16.85
N VAL A 40 36.68 33.47 -15.90
CA VAL A 40 35.35 32.90 -16.14
C VAL A 40 34.26 33.97 -16.38
N LEU A 41 34.46 35.19 -15.89
CA LEU A 41 33.52 36.31 -16.05
C LEU A 41 33.86 37.21 -17.25
N GLU A 42 35.14 37.40 -17.54
CA GLU A 42 35.64 38.38 -18.52
C GLU A 42 35.92 37.78 -19.91
N ASN A 43 36.03 36.45 -20.04
CA ASN A 43 36.36 35.83 -21.31
C ASN A 43 35.16 35.80 -22.28
N GLU A 44 35.24 36.62 -23.33
CA GLU A 44 34.22 36.73 -24.38
C GLU A 44 34.06 35.43 -25.20
N GLU A 45 35.12 34.65 -25.40
CA GLU A 45 35.01 33.35 -26.09
C GLU A 45 34.27 32.29 -25.27
N LEU A 46 34.41 32.32 -23.95
CA LEU A 46 33.68 31.45 -23.03
C LEU A 46 32.20 31.86 -22.94
N LYS A 47 31.89 33.15 -22.94
CA LYS A 47 30.50 33.65 -23.06
C LYS A 47 29.89 33.21 -24.38
N PHE A 48 30.61 33.38 -25.48
CA PHE A 48 30.17 32.92 -26.80
C PHE A 48 29.90 31.41 -26.82
N LEU A 49 30.77 30.59 -26.22
CA LEU A 49 30.55 29.15 -26.11
C LEU A 49 29.27 28.83 -25.30
N ARG A 50 29.05 29.51 -24.17
CA ARG A 50 27.84 29.36 -23.34
C ARG A 50 26.57 29.73 -24.10
N ASP A 51 26.62 30.79 -24.89
CA ASP A 51 25.49 31.22 -25.72
C ASP A 51 25.16 30.18 -26.79
N LYS A 52 26.18 29.61 -27.44
CA LYS A 52 25.99 28.56 -28.46
C LYS A 52 25.46 27.24 -27.87
N CYS A 53 25.63 26.97 -26.58
CA CYS A 53 24.95 25.84 -25.91
C CYS A 53 23.42 25.97 -25.96
N SER A 54 22.87 27.19 -25.99
CA SER A 54 21.42 27.44 -26.12
C SER A 54 20.96 27.62 -27.56
N SER A 55 21.79 27.26 -28.56
CA SER A 55 21.45 27.38 -29.99
C SER A 55 20.20 26.57 -30.38
N LYS A 56 19.45 27.08 -31.37
CA LYS A 56 18.30 26.38 -31.98
C LYS A 56 18.72 25.13 -32.77
N GLU A 57 19.92 25.15 -33.34
CA GLU A 57 20.46 24.03 -34.11
C GLU A 57 21.01 22.97 -33.16
N ALA A 58 20.44 21.76 -33.20
CA ALA A 58 20.71 20.71 -32.22
C ALA A 58 22.18 20.26 -32.22
N THR A 59 22.79 20.17 -33.40
CA THR A 59 24.19 19.77 -33.58
C THR A 59 25.15 20.78 -32.95
N VAL A 60 24.92 22.08 -33.19
CA VAL A 60 25.73 23.16 -32.59
C VAL A 60 25.60 23.17 -31.08
N SER A 61 24.37 23.04 -30.55
CA SER A 61 24.12 23.00 -29.11
C SER A 61 24.82 21.80 -28.45
N LEU A 62 24.68 20.60 -29.01
CA LEU A 62 25.34 19.38 -28.50
C LEU A 62 26.86 19.50 -28.48
N THR A 63 27.45 19.94 -29.59
CA THR A 63 28.91 20.06 -29.68
C THR A 63 29.45 21.19 -28.78
N ALA A 64 28.73 22.30 -28.63
CA ALA A 64 29.13 23.39 -27.72
C ALA A 64 29.10 22.92 -26.26
N CYS A 65 28.06 22.18 -25.89
CA CYS A 65 27.92 21.50 -24.60
C CYS A 65 29.07 20.50 -24.32
N GLN A 66 29.47 19.71 -25.31
CA GLN A 66 30.66 18.85 -25.22
C GLN A 66 31.95 19.67 -25.05
N GLY A 67 32.05 20.82 -25.70
CA GLY A 67 33.19 21.73 -25.52
C GLY A 67 33.32 22.27 -24.09
N LEU A 68 32.18 22.57 -23.42
CA LEU A 68 32.18 22.93 -22.00
C LEU A 68 32.69 21.79 -21.10
N LEU A 69 32.31 20.54 -21.38
CA LEU A 69 32.84 19.37 -20.67
C LEU A 69 34.35 19.23 -20.85
N ALA A 70 34.84 19.34 -22.08
CA ALA A 70 36.26 19.23 -22.39
C ALA A 70 37.10 20.29 -21.63
N LEU A 71 36.59 21.53 -21.49
CA LEU A 71 37.26 22.57 -20.70
C LEU A 71 37.35 22.24 -19.20
N VAL A 72 36.39 21.48 -18.65
CA VAL A 72 36.44 20.98 -17.27
C VAL A 72 37.46 19.84 -17.15
N GLU A 73 37.47 18.90 -18.09
CA GLU A 73 38.46 17.81 -18.12
C GLU A 73 39.91 18.32 -18.25
N LEU A 74 40.10 19.37 -19.03
CA LEU A 74 41.38 20.07 -19.18
C LEU A 74 41.76 20.93 -17.95
N GLY A 75 40.91 21.00 -16.92
CA GLY A 75 41.16 21.75 -15.68
C GLY A 75 41.08 23.27 -15.84
N VAL A 76 40.51 23.78 -16.93
CA VAL A 76 40.30 25.22 -17.15
C VAL A 76 39.11 25.73 -16.32
N LEU A 77 38.05 24.92 -16.23
CA LEU A 77 36.83 25.23 -15.49
C LEU A 77 36.63 24.31 -14.27
N GLU A 78 35.95 24.82 -13.24
CA GLU A 78 35.59 24.04 -12.05
C GLU A 78 34.23 23.36 -12.20
N ILE A 79 34.14 22.10 -11.77
CA ILE A 79 32.94 21.27 -11.90
C ILE A 79 31.70 21.95 -11.31
N GLY A 80 31.79 22.47 -10.08
CA GLY A 80 30.67 23.10 -9.39
C GLY A 80 30.16 24.38 -10.04
N HIS A 81 31.08 25.23 -10.52
CA HIS A 81 30.73 26.46 -11.24
C HIS A 81 30.11 26.16 -12.62
N THR A 82 30.69 25.20 -13.36
CA THR A 82 30.14 24.77 -14.65
C THR A 82 28.76 24.14 -14.47
N MET A 83 28.56 23.30 -13.46
CA MET A 83 27.23 22.72 -13.14
C MET A 83 26.19 23.82 -12.89
N SER A 84 26.54 24.84 -12.10
CA SER A 84 25.66 25.98 -11.83
C SER A 84 25.34 26.75 -13.12
N THR A 85 26.34 26.98 -13.98
CA THR A 85 26.16 27.63 -15.28
C THR A 85 25.21 26.82 -16.18
N VAL A 86 25.40 25.51 -16.27
CA VAL A 86 24.57 24.63 -17.10
C VAL A 86 23.12 24.60 -16.58
N ILE A 87 22.90 24.64 -15.26
CA ILE A 87 21.56 24.79 -14.67
C ILE A 87 20.91 26.13 -15.02
N THR A 88 21.70 27.22 -15.10
CA THR A 88 21.18 28.54 -15.50
C THR A 88 20.83 28.65 -16.98
N LEU A 89 21.45 27.83 -17.85
CA LEU A 89 21.13 27.78 -19.28
C LEU A 89 19.82 27.01 -19.57
N LEU A 90 19.30 26.24 -18.61
CA LEU A 90 18.13 25.39 -18.79
C LEU A 90 16.86 26.13 -19.29
N PRO A 91 16.50 27.33 -18.78
CA PRO A 91 15.31 28.05 -19.24
C PRO A 91 15.42 28.58 -20.67
N SER A 92 16.64 28.89 -21.14
CA SER A 92 16.89 29.43 -22.49
C SER A 92 17.22 28.35 -23.52
N ALA A 93 17.32 27.09 -23.10
CA ALA A 93 17.78 26.01 -23.95
C ALA A 93 16.70 25.49 -24.89
N HIS A 94 16.98 25.53 -26.19
CA HIS A 94 16.15 24.88 -27.19
C HIS A 94 16.36 23.36 -27.25
N ASN A 95 17.54 22.87 -26.86
CA ASN A 95 17.86 21.45 -26.79
C ASN A 95 18.18 21.04 -25.34
N VAL A 96 17.14 20.64 -24.60
CA VAL A 96 17.27 20.23 -23.20
C VAL A 96 18.10 18.95 -23.05
N SER A 97 18.02 18.03 -24.02
CA SER A 97 18.78 16.77 -24.02
C SER A 97 20.31 17.00 -24.00
N ALA A 98 20.80 17.99 -24.75
CA ALA A 98 22.21 18.38 -24.74
C ALA A 98 22.69 18.86 -23.36
N ILE A 99 21.85 19.62 -22.67
CA ILE A 99 22.11 20.11 -21.32
C ILE A 99 22.13 18.96 -20.32
N ILE A 100 21.16 18.03 -20.39
CA ILE A 100 21.09 16.88 -19.48
C ILE A 100 22.32 15.97 -19.69
N SER A 101 22.73 15.72 -20.93
CA SER A 101 23.94 14.96 -21.23
C SER A 101 25.20 15.63 -20.68
N THR A 102 25.28 16.97 -20.77
CA THR A 102 26.37 17.76 -20.15
C THR A 102 26.37 17.62 -18.64
N MET A 103 25.20 17.71 -18.00
CA MET A 103 25.08 17.48 -16.55
C MET A 103 25.52 16.06 -16.17
N ALA A 104 25.15 15.04 -16.94
CA ALA A 104 25.59 13.66 -16.72
C ALA A 104 27.12 13.54 -16.77
N GLY A 105 27.77 14.13 -17.78
CA GLY A 105 29.23 14.17 -17.89
C GLY A 105 29.90 14.86 -16.69
N LEU A 106 29.38 16.00 -16.26
CA LEU A 106 29.88 16.70 -15.08
C LEU A 106 29.71 15.89 -13.78
N LEU A 107 28.61 15.14 -13.64
CA LEU A 107 28.40 14.25 -12.50
C LEU A 107 29.40 13.09 -12.48
N ILE A 108 29.77 12.54 -13.65
CA ILE A 108 30.82 11.53 -13.75
C ILE A 108 32.17 12.10 -13.28
N LEU A 109 32.53 13.30 -13.72
CA LEU A 109 33.75 13.97 -13.29
C LEU A 109 33.74 14.27 -11.78
N ASP A 110 32.62 14.74 -11.24
CA ASP A 110 32.45 14.99 -9.80
C ASP A 110 32.61 13.70 -9.01
N LEU A 111 31.98 12.61 -9.45
CA LEU A 111 32.09 11.29 -8.83
C LEU A 111 33.55 10.82 -8.81
N LYS A 112 34.25 10.88 -9.94
CA LYS A 112 35.67 10.48 -10.04
C LYS A 112 36.57 11.30 -9.14
N SER A 113 36.31 12.60 -9.01
CA SER A 113 37.11 13.51 -8.16
C SER A 113 36.97 13.25 -6.65
N ARG A 114 35.89 12.56 -6.22
CA ARG A 114 35.56 12.37 -4.80
C ARG A 114 35.79 10.96 -4.29
N LEU A 115 36.24 10.04 -5.14
CA LEU A 115 36.52 8.68 -4.73
C LEU A 115 37.79 8.65 -3.88
N VAL A 116 37.62 8.31 -2.61
CA VAL A 116 38.73 8.06 -1.69
C VAL A 116 38.96 6.54 -1.64
N PRO A 117 40.19 6.05 -1.87
CA PRO A 117 40.49 4.62 -1.76
C PRO A 117 40.05 4.05 -0.40
N GLY A 118 39.22 3.01 -0.43
CA GLY A 118 38.74 2.31 0.77
C GLY A 118 37.47 2.87 1.43
N GLN A 119 36.89 3.96 0.92
CA GLN A 119 35.59 4.46 1.41
C GLN A 119 34.48 4.29 0.34
N PRO A 120 33.26 3.89 0.74
CA PRO A 120 32.14 3.87 -0.18
C PRO A 120 31.80 5.30 -0.62
N TYR A 121 31.49 5.48 -1.90
CA TYR A 121 31.03 6.76 -2.41
C TYR A 121 29.76 7.19 -1.67
N LYS A 122 29.67 8.46 -1.31
CA LYS A 122 28.45 9.06 -0.75
C LYS A 122 28.08 10.27 -1.59
N CYS A 123 26.88 10.25 -2.16
CA CYS A 123 26.40 11.35 -2.98
C CYS A 123 26.24 12.61 -2.13
N GLN A 124 26.74 13.74 -2.64
CA GLN A 124 26.59 15.05 -1.98
C GLN A 124 25.19 15.64 -2.16
N PHE A 125 24.45 15.17 -3.16
CA PHE A 125 23.15 15.71 -3.52
C PHE A 125 22.02 15.02 -2.76
N SER A 126 21.07 15.83 -2.29
CA SER A 126 19.85 15.39 -1.62
C SER A 126 18.60 15.81 -2.40
N LEU A 127 17.43 15.49 -1.86
CA LEU A 127 16.13 15.93 -2.41
C LEU A 127 15.91 17.46 -2.27
N LYS A 128 16.59 18.12 -1.31
CA LYS A 128 16.31 19.53 -0.94
C LYS A 128 17.48 20.49 -1.15
N SER A 129 18.61 20.26 -0.47
CA SER A 129 19.79 21.11 -0.61
C SER A 129 21.05 20.33 -0.19
N PRO A 130 22.12 20.32 -1.00
CA PRO A 130 22.12 20.72 -2.42
C PRO A 130 21.27 19.74 -3.25
N LYS A 131 20.36 20.26 -4.09
CA LYS A 131 19.48 19.44 -4.95
C LYS A 131 20.29 18.72 -6.02
N HIS A 132 19.89 17.50 -6.36
CA HIS A 132 20.47 16.82 -7.51
C HIS A 132 20.16 17.59 -8.81
N PRO A 133 21.13 17.78 -9.74
CA PRO A 133 20.92 18.52 -10.98
C PRO A 133 19.74 18.00 -11.80
N PHE A 134 19.60 16.68 -11.96
CA PHE A 134 18.43 16.08 -12.63
C PHE A 134 17.09 16.38 -11.96
N ILE A 135 17.03 16.48 -10.63
CA ILE A 135 15.78 16.90 -9.95
C ILE A 135 15.43 18.33 -10.35
N THR A 136 16.44 19.21 -10.44
CA THR A 136 16.23 20.61 -10.87
C THR A 136 15.75 20.70 -12.32
N VAL A 137 16.24 19.83 -13.20
CA VAL A 137 15.74 19.70 -14.59
C VAL A 137 14.27 19.29 -14.59
N LEU A 138 13.92 18.24 -13.86
CA LEU A 138 12.57 17.67 -13.83
C LEU A 138 11.54 18.64 -13.24
N GLU A 139 11.93 19.43 -12.24
CA GLU A 139 11.07 20.48 -11.67
C GLU A 139 10.77 21.61 -12.67
N LYS A 140 11.75 21.97 -13.51
CA LYS A 140 11.63 23.08 -14.48
C LYS A 140 11.01 22.65 -15.82
N ASN A 141 11.26 21.42 -16.25
CA ASN A 141 10.84 20.90 -17.56
C ASN A 141 10.18 19.51 -17.42
N LYS A 142 8.84 19.47 -17.43
CA LYS A 142 8.08 18.20 -17.33
C LYS A 142 8.33 17.22 -18.48
N ASN A 143 8.61 17.73 -19.67
CA ASN A 143 8.84 16.90 -20.87
C ASN A 143 10.24 16.25 -20.89
N ALA A 144 11.12 16.59 -19.94
CA ALA A 144 12.50 16.12 -19.91
C ALA A 144 12.67 14.76 -19.18
N GLU A 145 11.58 14.14 -18.71
CA GLU A 145 11.64 12.88 -17.97
C GLU A 145 12.33 11.77 -18.77
N ASP A 146 11.98 11.63 -20.04
CA ASP A 146 12.54 10.59 -20.91
C ASP A 146 14.04 10.78 -21.14
N ASP A 147 14.47 12.02 -21.41
CA ASP A 147 15.89 12.35 -21.54
C ASP A 147 16.66 12.05 -20.25
N VAL A 148 16.09 12.37 -19.08
CA VAL A 148 16.72 12.08 -17.78
C VAL A 148 16.81 10.57 -17.56
N LEU A 149 15.75 9.80 -17.84
CA LEU A 149 15.75 8.35 -17.69
C LEU A 149 16.78 7.66 -18.59
N VAL A 150 16.94 8.13 -19.83
CA VAL A 150 17.98 7.64 -20.75
C VAL A 150 19.37 7.90 -20.19
N GLN A 151 19.63 9.09 -19.64
CA GLN A 151 20.94 9.40 -19.02
C GLN A 151 21.16 8.61 -17.72
N MET A 152 20.13 8.39 -16.91
CA MET A 152 20.21 7.53 -15.73
C MET A 152 20.58 6.09 -16.12
N GLN A 153 19.97 5.55 -17.17
CA GLN A 153 20.31 4.23 -17.68
C GLN A 153 21.77 4.17 -18.14
N ALA A 154 22.21 5.17 -18.91
CA ALA A 154 23.59 5.25 -19.41
C ALA A 154 24.63 5.31 -18.27
N LEU A 155 24.32 6.00 -17.16
CA LEU A 155 25.19 6.04 -15.97
C LEU A 155 25.26 4.68 -15.27
N CYS A 156 24.13 3.98 -15.15
CA CYS A 156 24.08 2.67 -14.53
C CYS A 156 24.77 1.58 -15.35
N THR A 157 24.73 1.67 -16.69
CA THR A 157 25.37 0.72 -17.61
C THR A 157 26.69 1.26 -18.19
N HIS A 158 27.32 2.21 -17.51
CA HIS A 158 28.53 2.86 -18.01
C HIS A 158 29.69 1.85 -18.14
N PRO A 159 30.51 1.93 -19.22
CA PRO A 159 31.61 0.97 -19.47
C PRO A 159 32.70 1.00 -18.39
N ASP A 160 32.93 2.17 -17.78
CA ASP A 160 33.80 2.31 -16.61
C ASP A 160 33.12 1.75 -15.35
N TYR A 161 33.69 0.66 -14.81
CA TYR A 161 33.19 -0.01 -13.61
C TYR A 161 33.08 0.91 -12.39
N ILE A 162 33.98 1.88 -12.27
CA ILE A 162 33.98 2.83 -11.14
C ILE A 162 32.71 3.67 -11.16
N VAL A 163 32.25 4.06 -12.35
CA VAL A 163 31.05 4.87 -12.53
C VAL A 163 29.80 4.01 -12.33
N SER A 164 29.73 2.85 -12.99
CA SER A 164 28.54 1.99 -12.91
C SER A 164 28.30 1.43 -11.51
N SER A 165 29.34 1.05 -10.76
CA SER A 165 29.21 0.56 -9.39
C SER A 165 28.69 1.61 -8.40
N ASN A 166 29.00 2.89 -8.60
CA ASN A 166 28.61 3.99 -7.71
C ASN A 166 27.38 4.78 -8.23
N SER A 167 26.92 4.49 -9.44
CA SER A 167 25.79 5.17 -10.11
C SER A 167 24.49 5.12 -9.31
N LEU A 168 24.19 4.00 -8.65
CA LEU A 168 22.97 3.84 -7.85
C LEU A 168 22.93 4.78 -6.65
N GLU A 169 24.07 5.00 -5.99
CA GLU A 169 24.16 5.94 -4.87
C GLU A 169 24.10 7.39 -5.35
N LEU A 170 24.75 7.68 -6.49
CA LEU A 170 24.66 8.99 -7.15
C LEU A 170 23.20 9.35 -7.48
N LEU A 171 22.47 8.41 -8.08
CA LEU A 171 21.10 8.58 -8.57
C LEU A 171 20.01 8.33 -7.52
N ARG A 172 20.37 7.92 -6.29
CA ARG A 172 19.44 7.57 -5.22
C ARG A 172 18.37 8.64 -4.99
N SER A 173 18.78 9.91 -4.91
CA SER A 173 17.86 11.03 -4.71
C SER A 173 16.92 11.24 -5.91
N VAL A 174 17.39 11.00 -7.13
CA VAL A 174 16.58 11.12 -8.35
C VAL A 174 15.52 10.02 -8.42
N PHE A 175 15.89 8.77 -8.11
CA PHE A 175 14.92 7.67 -8.04
C PHE A 175 13.85 7.91 -6.98
N LEU A 176 14.23 8.37 -5.78
CA LEU A 176 13.27 8.72 -4.74
C LEU A 176 12.35 9.87 -5.18
N TRP A 177 12.87 10.88 -5.88
CA TRP A 177 12.05 11.96 -6.39
C TRP A 177 11.05 11.47 -7.46
N LEU A 178 11.51 10.70 -8.45
CA LEU A 178 10.66 10.17 -9.53
C LEU A 178 9.58 9.21 -9.01
N THR A 179 9.89 8.42 -7.99
CA THR A 179 8.97 7.39 -7.49
C THR A 179 8.06 7.88 -6.36
N CYS A 180 8.48 8.89 -5.58
CA CYS A 180 7.80 9.28 -4.34
C CYS A 180 7.20 10.70 -4.37
N ASN A 181 7.49 11.53 -5.37
CA ASN A 181 6.98 12.90 -5.40
C ASN A 181 5.45 12.92 -5.67
N PRO A 182 4.61 13.44 -4.74
CA PRO A 182 3.14 13.49 -4.91
C PRO A 182 2.70 14.26 -6.16
N GLN A 183 3.45 15.29 -6.58
CA GLN A 183 3.08 16.14 -7.72
C GLN A 183 3.48 15.57 -9.10
N HIS A 184 4.25 14.47 -9.13
CA HIS A 184 4.69 13.83 -10.35
C HIS A 184 3.67 12.78 -10.83
N GLY A 185 3.59 12.50 -12.14
CA GLY A 185 2.65 11.51 -12.69
C GLY A 185 2.95 10.10 -12.19
N SER A 186 1.99 9.17 -12.27
CA SER A 186 2.20 7.75 -11.95
C SER A 186 2.99 7.01 -13.05
N GLY A 187 4.24 7.41 -13.26
CA GLY A 187 5.13 6.82 -14.27
C GLY A 187 5.65 5.44 -13.86
N VAL A 188 5.45 4.43 -14.72
CA VAL A 188 5.99 3.07 -14.55
C VAL A 188 7.47 2.97 -14.98
N ARG A 189 7.93 3.88 -15.83
CA ARG A 189 9.28 3.84 -16.42
C ARG A 189 10.43 3.88 -15.40
N PRO A 190 10.41 4.71 -14.33
CA PRO A 190 11.45 4.68 -13.31
C PRO A 190 11.59 3.32 -12.63
N TRP A 191 10.47 2.61 -12.42
CA TRP A 191 10.44 1.26 -11.86
C TRP A 191 11.03 0.25 -12.83
N GLN A 192 10.64 0.31 -14.11
CA GLN A 192 11.20 -0.54 -15.16
C GLN A 192 12.71 -0.37 -15.29
N LEU A 193 13.20 0.87 -15.21
CA LEU A 193 14.64 1.15 -15.19
C LEU A 193 15.31 0.54 -13.97
N LEU A 194 14.80 0.77 -12.76
CA LEU A 194 15.41 0.22 -11.54
C LEU A 194 15.41 -1.32 -11.52
N LEU A 195 14.38 -1.93 -12.11
CA LEU A 195 14.27 -3.38 -12.22
C LEU A 195 15.18 -3.94 -13.33
N SER A 196 15.40 -3.24 -14.44
CA SER A 196 16.26 -3.73 -15.52
C SER A 196 17.75 -3.81 -15.13
N LEU A 197 18.16 -3.13 -14.05
CA LEU A 197 19.53 -3.15 -13.56
C LEU A 197 19.93 -4.52 -12.95
N PRO A 198 21.24 -4.85 -12.97
CA PRO A 198 21.76 -6.06 -12.34
C PRO A 198 21.38 -6.14 -10.86
N GLN A 199 21.00 -7.35 -10.42
CA GLN A 199 20.63 -7.59 -9.04
C GLN A 199 21.86 -7.40 -8.13
N SER A 200 21.78 -6.37 -7.29
CA SER A 200 22.82 -6.02 -6.32
C SER A 200 22.16 -5.58 -5.02
N THR A 201 22.87 -5.67 -3.90
CA THR A 201 22.36 -5.21 -2.61
C THR A 201 21.95 -3.74 -2.63
N ALA A 202 22.68 -2.90 -3.37
CA ALA A 202 22.34 -1.48 -3.55
C ALA A 202 21.02 -1.30 -4.30
N GLN A 203 20.79 -2.08 -5.37
CA GLN A 203 19.55 -2.06 -6.15
C GLN A 203 18.35 -2.51 -5.30
N SER A 204 18.46 -3.62 -4.57
CA SER A 204 17.39 -4.09 -3.66
C SER A 204 17.10 -3.09 -2.56
N THR A 205 18.13 -2.49 -1.95
CA THR A 205 17.98 -1.50 -0.88
C THR A 205 17.30 -0.22 -1.38
N LEU A 206 17.65 0.24 -2.58
CA LEU A 206 17.00 1.39 -3.21
C LEU A 206 15.54 1.08 -3.57
N LEU A 207 15.28 -0.09 -4.15
CA LEU A 207 13.93 -0.54 -4.49
C LEU A 207 13.01 -0.55 -3.27
N LEU A 208 13.48 -1.10 -2.14
CA LEU A 208 12.72 -1.14 -0.89
C LEU A 208 12.55 0.25 -0.27
N ALA A 209 13.54 1.13 -0.39
CA ALA A 209 13.39 2.53 0.03
C ALA A 209 12.30 3.23 -0.80
N CYS A 210 12.24 3.04 -2.11
CA CYS A 210 11.21 3.62 -2.96
C CYS A 210 9.81 3.05 -2.65
N LEU A 211 9.69 1.74 -2.41
CA LEU A 211 8.41 1.11 -2.06
C LEU A 211 7.91 1.53 -0.67
N SER A 212 8.81 1.68 0.30
CA SER A 212 8.45 2.06 1.67
C SER A 212 7.97 3.51 1.79
N CYS A 213 8.31 4.37 0.83
CA CYS A 213 7.82 5.74 0.77
C CYS A 213 6.43 5.87 0.10
N GLN A 214 5.84 4.78 -0.41
CA GLN A 214 4.51 4.82 -1.03
C GLN A 214 3.42 4.98 0.02
N GLN A 215 2.52 5.96 -0.17
CA GLN A 215 1.44 6.26 0.77
C GLN A 215 0.17 5.50 0.39
N VAL A 216 0.07 4.24 0.83
CA VAL A 216 -1.08 3.35 0.50
C VAL A 216 -2.40 3.87 1.09
N CYS A 217 -2.37 4.51 2.26
CA CYS A 217 -3.57 5.02 2.94
C CYS A 217 -4.07 6.37 2.39
N ASN A 218 -3.37 6.99 1.43
CA ASN A 218 -3.76 8.29 0.89
C ASN A 218 -4.62 8.10 -0.37
N PRO A 219 -5.88 8.56 -0.40
CA PRO A 219 -6.81 8.34 -1.52
C PRO A 219 -6.29 8.88 -2.87
N ASP A 220 -5.53 9.97 -2.86
CA ASP A 220 -5.02 10.60 -4.08
C ASP A 220 -3.81 9.86 -4.65
N LEU A 221 -3.10 9.09 -3.82
CA LEU A 221 -1.84 8.43 -4.18
C LEU A 221 -1.97 6.91 -4.30
N ILE A 222 -3.13 6.34 -3.97
CA ILE A 222 -3.31 4.89 -3.90
C ILE A 222 -3.12 4.19 -5.24
N GLU A 223 -3.58 4.78 -6.35
CA GLU A 223 -3.39 4.21 -7.68
C GLU A 223 -1.91 4.18 -8.07
N ARG A 224 -1.15 5.19 -7.66
CA ARG A 224 0.30 5.21 -7.84
C ARG A 224 0.98 4.16 -6.99
N ALA A 225 0.59 4.03 -5.72
CA ALA A 225 1.11 2.99 -4.84
C ALA A 225 0.82 1.60 -5.43
N PHE A 226 -0.40 1.35 -5.89
CA PHE A 226 -0.75 0.11 -6.57
C PHE A 226 0.09 -0.12 -7.83
N ALA A 227 0.28 0.89 -8.70
CA ALA A 227 1.12 0.78 -9.88
C ALA A 227 2.60 0.47 -9.55
N ALA A 228 3.13 1.04 -8.46
CA ALA A 228 4.48 0.74 -7.99
C ALA A 228 4.60 -0.71 -7.52
N TYR A 229 3.71 -1.15 -6.62
CA TYR A 229 3.72 -2.52 -6.11
C TYR A 229 3.43 -3.54 -7.20
N SER A 230 2.55 -3.24 -8.16
CA SER A 230 2.21 -4.15 -9.26
C SER A 230 3.39 -4.42 -10.17
N VAL A 231 4.10 -3.37 -10.61
CA VAL A 231 5.27 -3.50 -11.49
C VAL A 231 6.40 -4.28 -10.82
N VAL A 232 6.66 -4.00 -9.54
CA VAL A 232 7.71 -4.72 -8.79
C VAL A 232 7.32 -6.18 -8.57
N THR A 233 6.06 -6.45 -8.25
CA THR A 233 5.56 -7.82 -8.06
C THR A 233 5.58 -8.59 -9.38
N ASP A 234 5.14 -7.99 -10.49
CA ASP A 234 5.17 -8.61 -11.81
C ASP A 234 6.60 -9.01 -12.20
N ALA A 235 7.58 -8.14 -11.94
CA ALA A 235 8.98 -8.46 -12.17
C ALA A 235 9.49 -9.59 -11.26
N ALA A 236 9.06 -9.62 -9.99
CA ALA A 236 9.41 -10.69 -9.05
C ALA A 236 8.81 -12.04 -9.48
N VAL A 237 7.56 -12.03 -9.96
CA VAL A 237 6.87 -13.21 -10.51
C VAL A 237 7.58 -13.71 -11.77
N TYR A 238 7.92 -12.81 -12.70
CA TYR A 238 8.65 -13.17 -13.92
C TYR A 238 10.01 -13.80 -13.63
N ARG A 239 10.69 -13.31 -12.58
CA ARG A 239 11.99 -13.85 -12.11
C ARG A 239 11.87 -15.08 -11.23
N GLN A 240 10.65 -15.53 -10.92
CA GLN A 240 10.37 -16.63 -9.98
C GLN A 240 11.04 -16.41 -8.61
N ASN A 241 11.15 -15.16 -8.15
CA ASN A 241 11.74 -14.83 -6.86
C ASN A 241 10.69 -15.01 -5.75
N GLY A 242 10.57 -16.23 -5.23
CA GLY A 242 9.61 -16.60 -4.18
C GLY A 242 9.72 -15.74 -2.92
N GLU A 243 10.94 -15.39 -2.48
CA GLU A 243 11.15 -14.56 -1.28
C GLU A 243 10.58 -13.15 -1.44
N SER A 244 10.76 -12.53 -2.61
CA SER A 244 10.22 -11.19 -2.88
C SER A 244 8.70 -11.23 -2.99
N VAL A 245 8.16 -12.23 -3.69
CA VAL A 245 6.71 -12.41 -3.82
C VAL A 245 6.05 -12.64 -2.45
N MET A 246 6.66 -13.48 -1.61
CA MET A 246 6.20 -13.71 -0.25
C MET A 246 6.12 -12.41 0.57
N ALA A 247 7.10 -11.52 0.43
CA ALA A 247 7.12 -10.24 1.15
C ALA A 247 6.08 -9.23 0.61
N LEU A 248 5.80 -9.25 -0.69
CA LEU A 248 4.89 -8.29 -1.35
C LEU A 248 3.41 -8.66 -1.22
N LEU A 249 3.09 -9.95 -1.07
CA LEU A 249 1.72 -10.45 -0.98
C LEU A 249 0.86 -9.79 0.12
N PRO A 250 1.32 -9.66 1.38
CA PRO A 250 0.55 -8.95 2.41
C PRO A 250 0.33 -7.47 2.09
N MET A 251 1.29 -6.81 1.44
CA MET A 251 1.15 -5.43 0.98
C MET A 251 0.08 -5.31 -0.10
N LEU A 252 0.04 -6.24 -1.07
CA LEU A 252 -1.00 -6.27 -2.09
C LEU A 252 -2.39 -6.49 -1.49
N ALA A 253 -2.52 -7.40 -0.51
CA ALA A 253 -3.76 -7.57 0.23
C ALA A 253 -4.20 -6.23 0.85
N ARG A 254 -3.32 -5.53 1.58
CA ARG A 254 -3.62 -4.21 2.15
C ARG A 254 -4.00 -3.14 1.13
N ILE A 255 -3.30 -3.09 0.00
CA ILE A 255 -3.62 -2.16 -1.09
C ILE A 255 -5.04 -2.45 -1.61
N SER A 256 -5.43 -3.73 -1.73
CA SER A 256 -6.81 -4.08 -2.13
C SER A 256 -7.86 -3.54 -1.15
N ASN A 257 -7.58 -3.58 0.16
CA ASN A 257 -8.49 -3.04 1.18
C ASN A 257 -8.66 -1.52 1.03
N GLU A 258 -7.55 -0.78 0.87
CA GLU A 258 -7.63 0.67 0.72
C GLU A 258 -8.23 1.08 -0.64
N LEU A 259 -8.03 0.30 -1.72
CA LEU A 259 -8.66 0.54 -3.02
C LEU A 259 -10.19 0.49 -2.89
N ILE A 260 -10.73 -0.56 -2.25
CA ILE A 260 -12.18 -0.73 -2.06
C ILE A 260 -12.74 0.36 -1.17
N LYS A 261 -12.05 0.69 -0.07
CA LYS A 261 -12.45 1.73 0.87
C LYS A 261 -12.59 3.11 0.21
N HIS A 262 -11.79 3.37 -0.82
CA HIS A 262 -11.86 4.60 -1.63
C HIS A 262 -12.68 4.45 -2.92
N GLY A 263 -13.42 3.36 -3.09
CA GLY A 263 -14.29 3.13 -4.24
C GLY A 263 -13.56 2.89 -5.57
N ARG A 264 -12.29 2.44 -5.52
CA ARG A 264 -11.50 2.01 -6.68
C ARG A 264 -11.65 0.51 -6.92
N ASP A 265 -11.38 0.08 -8.15
CA ASP A 265 -11.52 -1.32 -8.56
C ASP A 265 -10.35 -2.19 -8.06
N PRO A 266 -10.58 -3.21 -7.21
CA PRO A 266 -9.53 -4.08 -6.69
C PRO A 266 -9.17 -5.25 -7.63
N ARG A 267 -9.90 -5.48 -8.73
CA ARG A 267 -9.77 -6.71 -9.54
C ARG A 267 -8.35 -6.94 -10.07
N SER A 268 -7.69 -5.89 -10.54
CA SER A 268 -6.29 -6.00 -11.00
C SER A 268 -5.35 -6.45 -9.87
N CYS A 269 -5.62 -6.05 -8.62
CA CYS A 269 -4.87 -6.50 -7.47
C CYS A 269 -5.14 -7.98 -7.16
N TYR A 270 -6.41 -8.42 -7.23
CA TYR A 270 -6.78 -9.83 -7.04
C TYR A 270 -6.13 -10.74 -8.08
N THR A 271 -6.15 -10.38 -9.36
CA THR A 271 -5.50 -11.13 -10.43
C THR A 271 -3.98 -11.22 -10.21
N LEU A 272 -3.36 -10.15 -9.71
CA LEU A 272 -1.93 -10.16 -9.40
C LEU A 272 -1.61 -11.09 -8.21
N ILE A 273 -2.43 -11.07 -7.15
CA ILE A 273 -2.30 -11.99 -6.01
C ILE A 273 -2.47 -13.45 -6.49
N GLU A 274 -3.45 -13.72 -7.36
CA GLU A 274 -3.64 -15.05 -7.94
C GLU A 274 -2.41 -15.51 -8.74
N ARG A 275 -1.84 -14.64 -9.56
CA ARG A 275 -0.59 -14.91 -10.31
C ARG A 275 0.61 -15.17 -9.39
N CYS A 276 0.68 -14.51 -8.25
CA CYS A 276 1.72 -14.78 -7.24
C CYS A 276 1.60 -16.19 -6.68
N PHE A 277 0.38 -16.62 -6.30
CA PHE A 277 0.12 -17.97 -5.81
C PHE A 277 0.17 -19.04 -6.91
N ALA A 278 0.17 -18.68 -8.19
CA ALA A 278 0.38 -19.60 -9.30
C ALA A 278 1.85 -20.04 -9.46
N LEU A 279 2.80 -19.40 -8.76
CA LEU A 279 4.21 -19.81 -8.75
C LEU A 279 4.45 -21.13 -7.99
N GLU A 280 3.51 -21.53 -7.13
CA GLU A 280 3.57 -22.78 -6.33
C GLU A 280 4.86 -22.94 -5.51
N ALA A 281 5.50 -21.82 -5.16
CA ALA A 281 6.72 -21.80 -4.37
C ALA A 281 6.45 -22.18 -2.89
N PRO A 282 7.32 -22.98 -2.25
CA PRO A 282 7.09 -23.49 -0.89
C PRO A 282 7.00 -22.38 0.16
N GLU A 283 7.71 -21.27 -0.05
CA GLU A 283 7.71 -20.10 0.84
C GLU A 283 6.32 -19.49 0.99
N LEU A 284 5.49 -19.57 -0.05
CA LEU A 284 4.14 -18.99 -0.08
C LEU A 284 3.19 -19.65 0.93
N ARG A 285 3.48 -20.88 1.38
CA ARG A 285 2.72 -21.57 2.44
C ARG A 285 2.75 -20.79 3.76
N THR A 286 3.82 -20.04 4.01
CA THR A 286 3.95 -19.30 5.28
C THR A 286 3.10 -18.02 5.30
N VAL A 287 2.86 -17.41 4.12
CA VAL A 287 2.17 -16.12 4.03
C VAL A 287 0.68 -16.23 3.68
N ALA A 288 0.25 -17.38 3.15
CA ALA A 288 -1.13 -17.61 2.72
C ALA A 288 -2.17 -17.26 3.80
N GLY A 289 -1.97 -17.70 5.05
CA GLY A 289 -2.88 -17.38 6.15
C GLY A 289 -3.01 -15.88 6.44
N LEU A 290 -1.88 -15.16 6.48
CA LEU A 290 -1.89 -13.71 6.71
C LEU A 290 -2.62 -12.98 5.57
N VAL A 291 -2.38 -13.37 4.31
CA VAL A 291 -3.05 -12.80 3.14
C VAL A 291 -4.55 -13.04 3.19
N VAL A 292 -4.99 -14.27 3.50
CA VAL A 292 -6.42 -14.58 3.68
C VAL A 292 -7.05 -13.75 4.80
N SER A 293 -6.33 -13.55 5.90
CA SER A 293 -6.83 -12.72 7.02
C SER A 293 -7.01 -11.27 6.61
N LEU A 294 -6.06 -10.71 5.87
CA LEU A 294 -6.11 -9.33 5.38
C LEU A 294 -7.20 -9.15 4.32
N LEU A 295 -7.34 -10.11 3.39
CA LEU A 295 -8.40 -10.12 2.38
C LEU A 295 -9.80 -10.32 2.99
N ALA A 296 -9.91 -10.99 4.14
CA ALA A 296 -11.19 -11.15 4.84
C ALA A 296 -11.81 -9.79 5.20
N GLU A 297 -10.99 -8.80 5.53
CA GLU A 297 -11.47 -7.46 5.88
C GLU A 297 -12.19 -6.76 4.72
N ASN A 298 -11.86 -7.11 3.47
CA ASN A 298 -12.55 -6.60 2.28
C ASN A 298 -14.03 -6.97 2.29
N LEU A 299 -14.41 -8.09 2.93
CA LEU A 299 -15.81 -8.51 3.02
C LEU A 299 -16.69 -7.47 3.75
N ASN A 300 -16.13 -6.59 4.57
CA ASN A 300 -16.90 -5.58 5.30
C ASN A 300 -17.22 -4.33 4.45
N ILE A 301 -16.42 -4.09 3.40
CA ILE A 301 -16.47 -2.87 2.59
C ILE A 301 -16.74 -3.14 1.11
N SER A 302 -16.64 -4.39 0.66
CA SER A 302 -16.78 -4.76 -0.75
C SER A 302 -18.22 -4.62 -1.24
N SER A 303 -18.34 -4.22 -2.50
CA SER A 303 -19.60 -4.25 -3.23
C SER A 303 -19.88 -5.66 -3.76
N ALA A 304 -21.14 -5.94 -4.09
CA ALA A 304 -21.52 -7.22 -4.70
C ALA A 304 -20.77 -7.52 -6.01
N LEU A 305 -20.29 -6.47 -6.71
CA LEU A 305 -19.56 -6.57 -7.98
C LEU A 305 -18.22 -7.31 -7.84
N HIS A 306 -17.51 -7.15 -6.74
CA HIS A 306 -16.16 -7.71 -6.55
C HIS A 306 -16.13 -8.91 -5.60
N LEU A 307 -17.30 -9.25 -5.04
CA LEU A 307 -17.43 -10.26 -4.00
C LEU A 307 -17.15 -11.66 -4.52
N HIS A 308 -17.54 -11.96 -5.76
CA HIS A 308 -17.32 -13.27 -6.37
C HIS A 308 -15.83 -13.54 -6.60
N GLU A 309 -15.09 -12.58 -7.15
CA GLU A 309 -13.66 -12.67 -7.37
C GLU A 309 -12.89 -12.80 -6.06
N LEU A 310 -13.27 -12.03 -5.03
CA LEU A 310 -12.67 -12.13 -3.69
C LEU A 310 -12.85 -13.53 -3.08
N PHE A 311 -14.07 -14.08 -3.13
CA PHE A 311 -14.33 -15.43 -2.62
C PHE A 311 -13.58 -16.50 -3.40
N ASN A 312 -13.54 -16.43 -4.72
CA ASN A 312 -12.80 -17.39 -5.55
C ASN A 312 -11.30 -17.33 -5.28
N LEU A 313 -10.73 -16.12 -5.19
CA LEU A 313 -9.32 -15.94 -4.83
C LEU A 313 -9.00 -16.61 -3.50
N CYS A 314 -9.79 -16.33 -2.46
CA CYS A 314 -9.56 -16.90 -1.14
C CYS A 314 -9.80 -18.42 -1.12
N LEU A 315 -10.83 -18.91 -1.83
CA LEU A 315 -11.08 -20.35 -1.98
C LEU A 315 -9.89 -21.06 -2.65
N ASN A 316 -9.30 -20.47 -3.69
CA ASN A 316 -8.12 -21.01 -4.36
C ASN A 316 -6.91 -21.07 -3.42
N ILE A 317 -6.67 -20.02 -2.63
CA ILE A 317 -5.57 -19.98 -1.66
C ILE A 317 -5.79 -21.03 -0.56
N ILE A 318 -6.98 -21.07 0.05
CA ILE A 318 -7.34 -21.98 1.14
C ILE A 318 -7.24 -23.45 0.71
N ASN A 319 -7.64 -23.79 -0.52
CA ASN A 319 -7.57 -25.16 -1.04
C ASN A 319 -6.14 -25.61 -1.32
N LYS A 320 -5.27 -24.72 -1.80
CA LYS A 320 -3.92 -25.07 -2.26
C LYS A 320 -2.87 -25.00 -1.15
N TYR A 321 -3.02 -24.09 -0.19
CA TYR A 321 -1.97 -23.75 0.77
C TYR A 321 -2.36 -24.06 2.21
N GLU A 322 -1.35 -24.40 3.02
CA GLU A 322 -1.49 -24.43 4.47
C GLU A 322 -1.73 -23.01 4.99
N HIS A 323 -2.64 -22.90 5.94
CA HIS A 323 -3.08 -21.63 6.50
C HIS A 323 -3.30 -21.79 7.99
N SER A 324 -3.07 -20.71 8.74
CA SER A 324 -3.36 -20.71 10.17
C SER A 324 -4.85 -20.92 10.40
N THR A 325 -5.17 -21.66 11.45
CA THR A 325 -6.56 -21.92 11.88
C THR A 325 -7.33 -20.62 12.12
N VAL A 326 -6.70 -19.65 12.77
CA VAL A 326 -7.32 -18.35 13.04
C VAL A 326 -7.58 -17.57 11.76
N SER A 327 -6.68 -17.61 10.78
CA SER A 327 -6.89 -16.93 9.50
C SER A 327 -8.15 -17.40 8.77
N LEU A 328 -8.39 -18.71 8.75
CA LEU A 328 -9.62 -19.27 8.20
C LEU A 328 -10.83 -18.86 9.03
N ASN A 329 -10.72 -18.89 10.36
CA ASN A 329 -11.81 -18.50 11.25
C ASN A 329 -12.21 -17.04 11.05
N VAL A 330 -11.25 -16.12 10.89
CA VAL A 330 -11.50 -14.70 10.59
C VAL A 330 -12.25 -14.57 9.27
N PHE A 331 -11.79 -15.25 8.22
CA PHE A 331 -12.44 -15.19 6.91
C PHE A 331 -13.88 -15.70 6.96
N VAL A 332 -14.10 -16.86 7.60
CA VAL A 332 -15.44 -17.44 7.77
C VAL A 332 -16.33 -16.52 8.58
N ALA A 333 -15.85 -15.99 9.71
CA ALA A 333 -16.60 -15.07 10.56
C ALA A 333 -17.14 -13.87 9.77
N LEU A 334 -16.30 -13.25 8.95
CA LEU A 334 -16.66 -12.10 8.11
C LEU A 334 -17.49 -12.50 6.88
N SER A 335 -17.45 -13.76 6.45
CA SER A 335 -18.28 -14.28 5.35
C SER A 335 -19.73 -14.52 5.77
N LEU A 336 -19.97 -14.80 7.06
CA LEU A 336 -21.31 -15.13 7.55
C LEU A 336 -22.33 -14.01 7.36
N GLN A 337 -21.90 -12.73 7.35
CA GLN A 337 -22.81 -11.61 7.09
C GLN A 337 -23.45 -11.69 5.70
N TRP A 338 -22.69 -12.12 4.69
CA TRP A 338 -23.17 -12.28 3.32
C TRP A 338 -24.07 -13.51 3.19
N LEU A 339 -23.71 -14.63 3.85
CA LEU A 339 -24.53 -15.85 3.86
C LEU A 339 -25.87 -15.66 4.59
N ASN A 340 -25.91 -14.79 5.61
CA ASN A 340 -27.11 -14.51 6.38
C ASN A 340 -28.09 -13.57 5.63
N LEU A 341 -27.61 -12.80 4.65
CA LEU A 341 -28.39 -11.85 3.86
C LEU A 341 -28.22 -12.14 2.36
N PRO A 342 -28.72 -13.29 1.87
CA PRO A 342 -28.57 -13.63 0.46
C PRO A 342 -29.38 -12.67 -0.43
N SER A 343 -28.76 -12.25 -1.52
CA SER A 343 -29.37 -11.41 -2.56
C SER A 343 -29.21 -12.07 -3.93
N CYS A 344 -30.06 -11.70 -4.89
CA CYS A 344 -29.89 -12.11 -6.29
C CYS A 344 -28.55 -11.63 -6.87
N LEU A 345 -28.01 -10.52 -6.35
CA LEU A 345 -26.72 -9.96 -6.79
C LEU A 345 -25.51 -10.74 -6.29
N THR A 346 -25.67 -11.59 -5.27
CA THR A 346 -24.56 -12.30 -4.61
C THR A 346 -24.62 -13.80 -4.83
N SER A 347 -25.56 -14.32 -5.63
CA SER A 347 -25.82 -15.77 -5.71
C SER A 347 -24.57 -16.60 -6.06
N ASP A 348 -23.75 -16.12 -7.00
CA ASP A 348 -22.54 -16.84 -7.42
C ASP A 348 -21.39 -16.70 -6.41
N ALA A 349 -21.27 -15.54 -5.78
CA ALA A 349 -20.35 -15.31 -4.68
C ALA A 349 -20.64 -16.22 -3.47
N LEU A 350 -21.93 -16.39 -3.14
CA LEU A 350 -22.35 -17.22 -2.01
C LEU A 350 -22.10 -18.72 -2.24
N LYS A 351 -22.12 -19.20 -3.49
CA LYS A 351 -21.72 -20.59 -3.79
C LYS A 351 -20.26 -20.85 -3.39
N ALA A 352 -19.36 -19.89 -3.66
CA ALA A 352 -17.97 -19.99 -3.25
C ALA A 352 -17.82 -19.87 -1.73
N ALA A 353 -18.54 -18.94 -1.10
CA ALA A 353 -18.56 -18.79 0.36
C ALA A 353 -19.03 -20.07 1.09
N SER A 354 -20.07 -20.75 0.58
CA SER A 354 -20.55 -22.02 1.13
C SER A 354 -19.47 -23.11 1.07
N LYS A 355 -18.72 -23.22 -0.03
CA LYS A 355 -17.60 -24.17 -0.13
C LYS A 355 -16.51 -23.89 0.91
N ILE A 356 -16.20 -22.62 1.17
CA ILE A 356 -15.24 -22.24 2.21
C ILE A 356 -15.77 -22.64 3.60
N LEU A 357 -17.07 -22.47 3.84
CA LEU A 357 -17.70 -22.90 5.08
C LEU A 357 -17.64 -24.43 5.26
N ASP A 358 -17.83 -25.19 4.19
CA ASP A 358 -17.71 -26.65 4.21
C ASP A 358 -16.27 -27.09 4.54
N ILE A 359 -15.27 -26.44 3.93
CA ILE A 359 -13.85 -26.66 4.24
C ILE A 359 -13.58 -26.36 5.71
N TYR A 360 -14.06 -25.22 6.21
CA TYR A 360 -13.95 -24.88 7.62
C TYR A 360 -14.60 -25.96 8.50
N GLN A 361 -15.80 -26.43 8.17
CA GLN A 361 -16.47 -27.46 8.95
C GLN A 361 -15.68 -28.77 9.00
N ALA A 362 -15.11 -29.18 7.88
CA ALA A 362 -14.29 -30.39 7.74
C ALA A 362 -12.85 -30.24 8.27
N ASN A 363 -12.37 -29.02 8.52
CA ASN A 363 -10.98 -28.80 8.91
C ASN A 363 -10.71 -29.27 10.35
N VAL A 364 -9.88 -30.30 10.49
CA VAL A 364 -9.40 -30.85 11.77
C VAL A 364 -7.87 -30.69 11.90
N LYS A 365 -7.22 -30.00 10.96
CA LYS A 365 -5.76 -29.92 10.92
C LYS A 365 -5.23 -29.03 12.05
N GLU A 366 -4.22 -29.54 12.75
CA GLU A 366 -3.43 -28.74 13.68
C GLU A 366 -2.44 -27.84 12.94
N ASP A 367 -2.20 -26.68 13.53
CA ASP A 367 -1.40 -25.59 12.97
C ASP A 367 0.10 -25.85 13.16
N THR A 368 0.93 -25.59 12.15
CA THR A 368 2.37 -25.89 12.19
C THR A 368 3.19 -24.89 13.00
N ARG A 369 2.62 -23.73 13.38
CA ARG A 369 3.22 -22.69 14.26
C ARG A 369 4.48 -22.02 13.72
N LEU A 370 4.80 -22.23 12.45
CA LEU A 370 6.00 -21.68 11.82
C LEU A 370 5.69 -20.61 10.78
N HIS A 371 4.43 -20.18 10.64
CA HIS A 371 4.04 -19.23 9.61
C HIS A 371 4.66 -17.85 9.86
N MET A 372 4.47 -17.26 11.04
CA MET A 372 4.96 -15.90 11.32
C MET A 372 6.48 -15.84 11.55
N PRO A 373 7.13 -16.79 12.27
CA PRO A 373 8.58 -16.84 12.40
C PRO A 373 9.30 -16.94 11.06
N ASN A 374 8.81 -17.77 10.14
CA ASN A 374 9.42 -17.92 8.81
C ASN A 374 9.25 -16.65 7.97
N LEU A 375 8.08 -16.01 8.03
CA LEU A 375 7.87 -14.72 7.38
C LEU A 375 8.75 -13.62 7.98
N LYS A 376 9.00 -13.66 9.30
CA LYS A 376 9.91 -12.73 9.99
C LYS A 376 11.37 -12.87 9.56
N ALA A 377 11.80 -14.08 9.21
CA ALA A 377 13.16 -14.33 8.74
C ALA A 377 13.46 -13.65 7.39
N ASN A 378 12.42 -13.33 6.61
CA ASN A 378 12.57 -12.64 5.33
C ASN A 378 12.90 -11.15 5.52
N LYS A 379 14.12 -10.77 5.08
CA LYS A 379 14.64 -9.39 5.20
C LYS A 379 13.83 -8.36 4.40
N ILE A 380 13.30 -8.76 3.24
CA ILE A 380 12.48 -7.90 2.38
C ILE A 380 11.18 -7.56 3.10
N PHE A 381 10.53 -8.57 3.68
CA PHE A 381 9.31 -8.38 4.45
C PHE A 381 9.54 -7.49 5.67
N GLN A 382 10.64 -7.68 6.43
CA GLN A 382 10.97 -6.81 7.56
C GLN A 382 11.14 -5.33 7.16
N SER A 383 11.68 -5.06 5.97
CA SER A 383 11.79 -3.69 5.45
C SER A 383 10.43 -3.07 5.10
N LEU A 384 9.44 -3.88 4.73
CA LEU A 384 8.12 -3.42 4.31
C LEU A 384 7.08 -3.43 5.44
N LEU A 385 7.32 -4.21 6.50
CA LEU A 385 6.37 -4.45 7.60
C LEU A 385 5.84 -3.17 8.26
N TYR A 386 6.65 -2.12 8.33
CA TYR A 386 6.30 -0.86 8.99
C TYR A 386 5.83 0.24 8.02
N THR A 387 5.64 -0.10 6.75
CA THR A 387 5.16 0.85 5.74
C THR A 387 3.65 1.12 5.86
N ASP A 388 2.90 0.13 6.35
CA ASP A 388 1.48 0.22 6.67
C ASP A 388 1.29 -0.15 8.14
N SER A 389 0.63 0.72 8.91
CA SER A 389 0.44 0.52 10.35
C SER A 389 -0.40 -0.72 10.63
N HIS A 390 -1.47 -0.92 9.86
CA HIS A 390 -2.43 -2.01 10.02
C HIS A 390 -1.81 -3.38 9.73
N LEU A 391 -1.04 -3.51 8.64
CA LEU A 391 -0.25 -4.71 8.35
C LEU A 391 0.65 -5.05 9.54
N SER A 392 1.32 -4.04 10.08
CA SER A 392 2.24 -4.20 11.18
C SER A 392 1.54 -4.73 12.43
N VAL A 393 0.34 -4.22 12.74
CA VAL A 393 -0.50 -4.66 13.86
C VAL A 393 -0.99 -6.09 13.63
N THR A 394 -1.57 -6.38 12.48
CA THR A 394 -2.08 -7.71 12.12
C THR A 394 -0.99 -8.77 12.13
N PHE A 395 0.21 -8.47 11.62
CA PHE A 395 1.35 -9.38 11.68
C PHE A 395 1.77 -9.68 13.13
N LYS A 396 1.95 -8.63 13.95
CA LYS A 396 2.37 -8.79 15.36
C LYS A 396 1.32 -9.53 16.18
N LEU A 397 0.04 -9.31 15.88
CA LEU A 397 -1.06 -10.03 16.50
C LEU A 397 -0.99 -11.53 16.21
N ASN A 398 -0.77 -11.92 14.96
CA ASN A 398 -0.59 -13.33 14.59
C ASN A 398 0.70 -13.92 15.18
N GLU A 399 1.80 -13.15 15.23
CA GLU A 399 3.07 -13.58 15.85
C GLU A 399 2.91 -13.82 17.36
N ILE A 400 2.19 -12.94 18.06
CA ILE A 400 1.88 -13.11 19.49
C ILE A 400 0.98 -14.34 19.67
N TRP A 401 -0.07 -14.47 18.85
CA TRP A 401 -1.00 -15.58 18.91
C TRP A 401 -0.29 -16.93 18.80
N GLU A 402 0.59 -17.13 17.81
CA GLU A 402 1.36 -18.37 17.65
C GLU A 402 2.20 -18.71 18.89
N ARG A 403 2.63 -17.71 19.67
CA ARG A 403 3.42 -17.91 20.89
C ARG A 403 2.59 -18.19 22.14
N VAL A 404 1.40 -17.60 22.27
CA VAL A 404 0.60 -17.66 23.51
C VAL A 404 -0.56 -18.64 23.46
N ARG A 405 -1.04 -19.03 22.28
CA ARG A 405 -2.29 -19.80 22.06
C ARG A 405 -2.44 -21.11 22.83
N ASP A 406 -1.34 -21.74 23.26
CA ASP A 406 -1.35 -23.05 23.93
C ASP A 406 -1.00 -22.96 25.43
N ASN A 407 -0.75 -21.75 25.94
CA ASN A 407 -0.46 -21.53 27.35
C ASN A 407 -1.61 -20.73 28.01
N PRO A 408 -2.42 -21.38 28.87
CA PRO A 408 -3.63 -20.74 29.45
C PRO A 408 -3.31 -19.50 30.27
N ASP A 409 -2.24 -19.52 31.07
CA ASP A 409 -1.88 -18.40 31.95
C ASP A 409 -1.44 -17.18 31.14
N LYS A 410 -0.58 -17.39 30.14
CA LYS A 410 -0.12 -16.32 29.24
C LYS A 410 -1.28 -15.76 28.42
N LEU A 411 -2.18 -16.62 27.97
CA LEU A 411 -3.34 -16.20 27.19
C LEU A 411 -4.33 -15.40 28.04
N SER A 412 -4.56 -15.81 29.29
CA SER A 412 -5.38 -15.05 30.23
C SER A 412 -4.80 -13.66 30.48
N GLY A 413 -3.51 -13.55 30.80
CA GLY A 413 -2.85 -12.25 31.00
C GLY A 413 -2.84 -11.37 29.73
N TRP A 414 -2.78 -11.98 28.55
CA TRP A 414 -2.90 -11.27 27.28
C TRP A 414 -4.32 -10.70 27.08
N PHE A 415 -5.36 -11.47 27.37
CA PHE A 415 -6.74 -10.96 27.31
C PHE A 415 -7.03 -9.90 28.38
N ASP A 416 -6.47 -10.02 29.59
CA ASP A 416 -6.59 -8.98 30.62
C ASP A 416 -6.05 -7.63 30.08
N SER A 417 -4.96 -7.70 29.31
CA SER A 417 -4.41 -6.54 28.64
C SER A 417 -5.35 -6.01 27.55
N ILE A 418 -5.90 -6.86 26.68
CA ILE A 418 -6.86 -6.44 25.62
C ILE A 418 -8.11 -5.78 26.21
N GLU A 419 -8.64 -6.33 27.31
CA GLU A 419 -9.82 -5.79 27.97
C GLU A 419 -9.56 -4.39 28.56
N SER A 420 -8.32 -4.11 28.98
CA SER A 420 -7.91 -2.81 29.53
C SER A 420 -7.61 -1.73 28.47
N VAL A 421 -7.45 -2.12 27.21
CA VAL A 421 -7.04 -1.23 26.11
C VAL A 421 -8.20 -0.35 25.61
N ASP A 422 -7.83 0.77 24.98
CA ASP A 422 -8.76 1.72 24.35
C ASP A 422 -9.69 1.07 23.29
N GLU A 423 -10.87 1.65 23.12
CA GLU A 423 -11.89 1.17 22.19
C GLU A 423 -11.44 1.18 20.72
N LEU A 424 -10.58 2.13 20.32
CA LEU A 424 -10.08 2.22 18.95
C LEU A 424 -9.21 1.03 18.58
N LEU A 425 -8.30 0.63 19.47
CA LEU A 425 -7.46 -0.55 19.24
C LEU A 425 -8.29 -1.83 19.31
N LYS A 426 -9.27 -1.94 20.21
CA LYS A 426 -10.22 -3.06 20.20
C LYS A 426 -10.98 -3.18 18.87
N PHE A 427 -11.31 -2.06 18.24
CA PHE A 427 -11.93 -2.04 16.91
C PHE A 427 -10.98 -2.49 15.80
N GLU A 428 -9.71 -2.08 15.84
CA GLU A 428 -8.68 -2.55 14.90
C GLU A 428 -8.46 -4.07 15.02
N LEU A 429 -8.58 -4.63 16.23
CA LEU A 429 -8.48 -6.06 16.51
C LEU A 429 -9.78 -6.84 16.22
N LEU A 430 -10.88 -6.17 15.85
CA LEU A 430 -12.19 -6.80 15.70
C LEU A 430 -12.19 -8.01 14.74
N PRO A 431 -11.60 -7.95 13.53
CA PRO A 431 -11.54 -9.12 12.64
C PRO A 431 -10.94 -10.35 13.32
N PHE A 432 -9.84 -10.16 14.04
CA PHE A 432 -9.16 -11.22 14.77
C PHE A 432 -10.01 -11.77 15.91
N LEU A 433 -10.64 -10.90 16.71
CA LEU A 433 -11.55 -11.31 17.80
C LEU A 433 -12.75 -12.11 17.27
N LEU A 434 -13.31 -11.75 16.11
CA LEU A 434 -14.36 -12.52 15.45
C LEU A 434 -13.86 -13.91 15.03
N GLY A 435 -12.62 -14.01 14.54
CA GLY A 435 -11.97 -15.29 14.27
C GLY A 435 -11.79 -16.15 15.53
N LEU A 436 -11.37 -15.55 16.65
CA LEU A 436 -11.27 -16.25 17.93
C LEU A 436 -12.62 -16.77 18.43
N CYS A 437 -13.68 -15.98 18.25
CA CYS A 437 -15.03 -16.42 18.58
C CYS A 437 -15.44 -17.68 17.81
N MET A 438 -14.90 -17.86 16.59
CA MET A 438 -15.16 -18.99 15.70
C MET A 438 -14.25 -20.20 15.92
N GLU A 439 -13.35 -20.16 16.89
CA GLU A 439 -12.48 -21.29 17.20
C GLU A 439 -13.28 -22.49 17.74
N ARG A 440 -12.80 -23.71 17.44
CA ARG A 440 -13.51 -24.98 17.73
C ARG A 440 -12.67 -25.98 18.52
N ARG A 441 -11.64 -25.48 19.21
CA ARG A 441 -10.86 -26.25 20.17
C ARG A 441 -11.75 -26.94 21.21
N LYS A 442 -11.35 -28.14 21.60
CA LYS A 442 -12.15 -29.02 22.48
C LYS A 442 -11.75 -28.87 23.94
N GLU A 443 -10.67 -28.17 24.23
CA GLU A 443 -10.12 -28.00 25.56
C GLU A 443 -11.00 -27.07 26.40
N ASP A 444 -11.45 -27.56 27.56
CA ASP A 444 -12.39 -26.84 28.43
C ASP A 444 -11.87 -25.45 28.87
N TRP A 445 -10.56 -25.32 29.09
CA TRP A 445 -9.95 -24.04 29.45
C TRP A 445 -10.02 -23.01 28.32
N PHE A 446 -10.07 -23.47 27.06
CA PHE A 446 -10.17 -22.59 25.89
C PHE A 446 -11.59 -22.06 25.71
N GLU A 447 -12.60 -22.72 26.28
CA GLU A 447 -13.97 -22.21 26.30
C GLU A 447 -14.04 -20.82 26.95
N GLU A 448 -13.31 -20.59 28.04
CA GLU A 448 -13.31 -19.28 28.71
C GLU A 448 -12.69 -18.19 27.82
N VAL A 449 -11.69 -18.54 27.00
CA VAL A 449 -11.08 -17.63 26.02
C VAL A 449 -12.11 -17.18 24.98
N VAL A 450 -12.90 -18.12 24.44
CA VAL A 450 -13.97 -17.82 23.47
C VAL A 450 -15.04 -16.94 24.12
N LEU A 451 -15.40 -17.22 25.38
CA LEU A 451 -16.37 -16.41 26.14
C LEU A 451 -15.86 -14.99 26.38
N ARG A 452 -14.57 -14.79 26.68
CA ARG A 452 -13.96 -13.47 26.83
C ARG A 452 -13.95 -12.70 25.52
N ALA A 453 -13.51 -13.34 24.43
CA ALA A 453 -13.55 -12.74 23.09
C ALA A 453 -14.97 -12.31 22.69
N LEU A 454 -15.98 -13.16 22.93
CA LEU A 454 -17.38 -12.83 22.69
C LEU A 454 -17.83 -11.61 23.50
N ARG A 455 -17.49 -11.54 24.80
CA ARG A 455 -17.84 -10.39 25.65
C ARG A 455 -17.25 -9.09 25.11
N VAL A 456 -15.97 -9.07 24.75
CA VAL A 456 -15.31 -7.90 24.14
C VAL A 456 -16.01 -7.49 22.83
N VAL A 457 -16.33 -8.44 21.96
CA VAL A 457 -17.04 -8.17 20.69
C VAL A 457 -18.45 -7.60 20.94
N ILE A 458 -19.17 -8.13 21.93
CA ILE A 458 -20.52 -7.66 22.29
C ILE A 458 -20.47 -6.24 22.89
N GLU A 459 -19.44 -5.92 23.67
CA GLU A 459 -19.22 -4.57 24.19
C GLU A 459 -19.01 -3.56 23.06
N LEU A 460 -18.23 -3.92 22.02
CA LEU A 460 -18.00 -3.08 20.85
C LEU A 460 -19.27 -2.76 20.05
N VAL A 461 -20.27 -3.65 20.05
CA VAL A 461 -21.60 -3.34 19.47
C VAL A 461 -22.27 -2.17 20.19
N GLY A 462 -21.97 -1.99 21.48
CA GLY A 462 -22.44 -0.86 22.25
C GLY A 462 -21.89 0.48 21.76
N ALA A 463 -20.64 0.49 21.28
CA ALA A 463 -19.92 1.66 20.81
C ALA A 463 -20.21 1.99 19.33
N ARG A 464 -20.31 0.98 18.45
CA ARG A 464 -20.59 1.18 17.01
C ARG A 464 -21.72 0.29 16.52
N LYS A 465 -22.80 0.93 16.02
CA LYS A 465 -24.01 0.23 15.55
C LYS A 465 -23.75 -0.68 14.35
N GLU A 466 -22.81 -0.33 13.48
CA GLU A 466 -22.45 -1.09 12.27
C GLU A 466 -21.93 -2.49 12.59
N VAL A 467 -21.21 -2.64 13.71
CA VAL A 467 -20.67 -3.94 14.19
C VAL A 467 -21.80 -4.94 14.47
N SER A 468 -23.00 -4.47 14.84
CA SER A 468 -24.14 -5.34 15.14
C SER A 468 -24.55 -6.23 13.97
N VAL A 469 -24.42 -5.73 12.73
CA VAL A 469 -24.78 -6.46 11.50
C VAL A 469 -23.79 -7.59 11.23
N MET A 470 -22.51 -7.38 11.56
CA MET A 470 -21.45 -8.38 11.44
C MET A 470 -21.57 -9.47 12.51
N VAL A 471 -21.89 -9.08 13.75
CA VAL A 471 -21.90 -9.98 14.91
C VAL A 471 -23.13 -10.88 14.94
N LEU A 472 -24.30 -10.40 14.51
CA LEU A 472 -25.53 -11.21 14.52
C LEU A 472 -25.39 -12.56 13.76
N PRO A 473 -24.93 -12.61 12.50
CA PRO A 473 -24.65 -13.86 11.78
C PRO A 473 -23.75 -14.82 12.57
N LEU A 474 -22.67 -14.31 13.16
CA LEU A 474 -21.73 -15.10 13.95
C LEU A 474 -22.41 -15.74 15.18
N LEU A 475 -23.16 -14.95 15.95
CA LEU A 475 -23.90 -15.48 17.11
C LEU A 475 -24.91 -16.54 16.68
N THR A 476 -25.66 -16.29 15.61
CA THR A 476 -26.65 -17.27 15.12
C THR A 476 -26.00 -18.57 14.65
N TYR A 477 -24.84 -18.49 13.99
CA TYR A 477 -24.07 -19.65 13.60
C TYR A 477 -23.58 -20.45 14.81
N LYS A 478 -23.05 -19.76 15.83
CA LYS A 478 -22.57 -20.37 17.08
C LYS A 478 -23.70 -21.03 17.88
N ILE A 479 -24.88 -20.39 17.97
CA ILE A 479 -26.05 -20.99 18.63
C ILE A 479 -26.43 -22.33 17.97
N ALA A 480 -26.40 -22.38 16.64
CA ALA A 480 -26.75 -23.58 15.88
C ALA A 480 -25.69 -24.69 15.95
N ASN A 481 -24.40 -24.34 15.83
CA ASN A 481 -23.35 -25.31 15.54
C ASN A 481 -22.34 -25.56 16.68
N ASP A 482 -22.30 -24.71 17.71
CA ASP A 482 -21.33 -24.89 18.80
C ASP A 482 -21.69 -26.15 19.62
N ARG A 483 -20.70 -26.71 20.34
CA ARG A 483 -20.91 -27.85 21.24
C ARG A 483 -21.11 -27.39 22.68
N SER A 484 -20.47 -26.27 23.07
CA SER A 484 -20.52 -25.77 24.43
C SER A 484 -21.88 -25.13 24.75
N PRO A 485 -22.60 -25.61 25.78
CA PRO A 485 -23.82 -24.96 26.26
C PRO A 485 -23.56 -23.55 26.82
N ARG A 486 -22.39 -23.31 27.42
CA ARG A 486 -22.02 -22.00 27.99
C ARG A 486 -21.86 -20.95 26.89
N VAL A 487 -21.14 -21.28 25.81
CA VAL A 487 -21.01 -20.41 24.63
C VAL A 487 -22.36 -20.12 23.99
N LYS A 488 -23.21 -21.15 23.82
CA LYS A 488 -24.58 -20.96 23.29
C LYS A 488 -25.41 -20.02 24.15
N LEU A 489 -25.37 -20.20 25.47
CA LEU A 489 -26.12 -19.37 26.41
C LEU A 489 -25.66 -17.91 26.35
N GLU A 490 -24.35 -17.66 26.27
CA GLU A 490 -23.82 -16.31 26.15
C GLU A 490 -24.21 -15.64 24.83
N CYS A 491 -24.13 -16.36 23.71
CA CYS A 491 -24.65 -15.90 22.42
C CYS A 491 -26.14 -15.53 22.48
N LEU A 492 -26.97 -16.35 23.16
CA LEU A 492 -28.39 -16.08 23.33
C LEU A 492 -28.64 -14.82 24.16
N ARG A 493 -27.90 -14.64 25.27
CA ARG A 493 -27.96 -13.44 26.12
C ARG A 493 -27.51 -12.16 25.39
N ALA A 494 -26.67 -12.32 24.37
CA ALA A 494 -26.19 -11.21 23.57
C ALA A 494 -27.19 -10.74 22.51
N LEU A 495 -28.10 -11.60 22.03
CA LEU A 495 -29.06 -11.25 20.96
C LEU A 495 -29.87 -9.97 21.26
N PRO A 496 -30.46 -9.77 22.45
CA PRO A 496 -31.19 -8.53 22.75
C PRO A 496 -30.32 -7.28 22.64
N LYS A 497 -29.03 -7.36 22.97
CA LYS A 497 -28.09 -6.23 22.88
C LYS A 497 -27.86 -5.78 21.43
N LEU A 498 -27.99 -6.70 20.47
CA LEU A 498 -27.87 -6.41 19.03
C LEU A 498 -29.11 -5.72 18.44
N ALA A 499 -30.24 -5.71 19.16
CA ALA A 499 -31.47 -5.03 18.76
C ALA A 499 -31.37 -3.49 18.82
N LYS A 500 -30.19 -2.96 19.22
CA LYS A 500 -29.84 -1.55 19.03
C LYS A 500 -29.94 -1.12 17.56
N TYR A 501 -29.75 -2.05 16.62
CA TYR A 501 -29.99 -1.84 15.20
C TYR A 501 -31.34 -2.44 14.79
N LYS A 502 -32.23 -1.62 14.24
CA LYS A 502 -33.64 -1.99 14.00
C LYS A 502 -33.79 -3.16 13.02
N GLU A 503 -32.92 -3.26 12.01
CA GLU A 503 -32.95 -4.34 11.02
C GLU A 503 -32.64 -5.72 11.61
N ASN A 504 -31.99 -5.78 12.78
CA ASN A 504 -31.69 -7.04 13.45
C ASN A 504 -32.90 -7.63 14.19
N VAL A 505 -33.90 -6.78 14.53
CA VAL A 505 -35.05 -7.18 15.36
C VAL A 505 -35.82 -8.37 14.77
N PRO A 506 -36.26 -8.35 13.49
CA PRO A 506 -37.07 -9.44 12.95
C PRO A 506 -36.33 -10.78 13.00
N ARG A 507 -35.01 -10.75 12.81
CA ARG A 507 -34.14 -11.92 12.85
C ARG A 507 -33.97 -12.46 14.27
N ILE A 508 -33.74 -11.58 15.24
CA ILE A 508 -33.68 -11.96 16.66
C ILE A 508 -34.99 -12.63 17.08
N VAL A 509 -36.13 -12.03 16.73
CA VAL A 509 -37.46 -12.59 17.01
C VAL A 509 -37.63 -13.96 16.34
N ALA A 510 -37.20 -14.12 15.09
CA ALA A 510 -37.26 -15.40 14.39
C ALA A 510 -36.44 -16.50 15.08
N VAL A 511 -35.25 -16.18 15.60
CA VAL A 511 -34.41 -17.12 16.37
C VAL A 511 -35.10 -17.51 17.68
N LEU A 512 -35.64 -16.54 18.43
CA LEU A 512 -36.37 -16.82 19.68
C LEU A 512 -37.63 -17.66 19.44
N ASN A 513 -38.36 -17.40 18.35
CA ASN A 513 -39.53 -18.18 17.95
C ASN A 513 -39.15 -19.63 17.61
N LYS A 514 -38.05 -19.86 16.89
CA LYS A 514 -37.55 -21.22 16.60
C LYS A 514 -37.20 -21.99 17.87
N LEU A 515 -36.61 -21.32 18.86
CA LEU A 515 -36.29 -21.93 20.16
C LEU A 515 -37.55 -22.27 20.96
N LYS A 516 -38.58 -21.41 20.89
CA LYS A 516 -39.90 -21.65 21.48
C LYS A 516 -40.57 -22.89 20.88
N THR A 517 -40.55 -23.02 19.55
CA THR A 517 -41.18 -24.17 18.86
C THR A 517 -40.41 -25.48 19.04
N GLY A 518 -39.08 -25.41 19.15
CA GLY A 518 -38.22 -26.59 19.26
C GLY A 518 -38.16 -27.26 20.64
N LYS A 519 -38.88 -26.75 21.66
CA LYS A 519 -38.76 -27.15 23.09
C LYS A 519 -37.31 -27.14 23.63
N GLY A 520 -36.41 -26.40 22.98
CA GLY A 520 -34.97 -26.45 23.25
C GLY A 520 -34.48 -25.51 24.35
N ALA A 521 -35.34 -24.63 24.88
CA ALA A 521 -34.97 -23.65 25.90
C ALA A 521 -36.06 -23.53 26.99
N PRO A 522 -35.68 -23.33 28.28
CA PRO A 522 -36.64 -23.10 29.35
C PRO A 522 -37.50 -21.86 29.10
N THR A 523 -38.79 -21.92 29.44
CA THR A 523 -39.73 -20.79 29.29
C THR A 523 -39.25 -19.54 30.04
N SER A 524 -38.63 -19.72 31.21
CA SER A 524 -38.04 -18.62 32.01
C SER A 524 -36.93 -17.87 31.27
N LEU A 525 -36.06 -18.60 30.55
CA LEU A 525 -35.00 -18.02 29.74
C LEU A 525 -35.59 -17.23 28.56
N LEU A 526 -36.60 -17.79 27.88
CA LEU A 526 -37.27 -17.10 26.77
C LEU A 526 -37.95 -15.81 27.23
N VAL A 527 -38.67 -15.82 28.36
CA VAL A 527 -39.28 -14.62 28.94
C VAL A 527 -38.21 -13.56 29.22
N MET A 528 -37.11 -13.93 29.86
CA MET A 528 -35.99 -13.00 30.12
C MET A 528 -35.43 -12.38 28.83
N LEU A 529 -35.23 -13.18 27.78
CA LEU A 529 -34.72 -12.69 26.49
C LEU A 529 -35.72 -11.76 25.78
N TYR A 530 -37.02 -12.09 25.77
CA TYR A 530 -38.05 -11.21 25.21
C TYR A 530 -38.20 -9.92 26.01
N SER A 531 -38.14 -9.97 27.34
CA SER A 531 -38.16 -8.77 28.20
C SER A 531 -36.95 -7.88 27.93
N SER A 532 -35.74 -8.44 27.87
CA SER A 532 -34.53 -7.69 27.55
C SER A 532 -34.55 -7.08 26.14
N LEU A 533 -35.15 -7.79 25.18
CA LEU A 533 -35.37 -7.27 23.82
C LEU A 533 -36.32 -6.07 23.84
N ALA A 534 -37.45 -6.19 24.54
CA ALA A 534 -38.45 -5.12 24.67
C ALA A 534 -37.85 -3.87 25.35
N GLU A 535 -37.05 -4.04 26.40
CA GLU A 535 -36.33 -2.95 27.07
C GLU A 535 -35.35 -2.23 26.13
N THR A 536 -34.57 -3.00 25.35
CA THR A 536 -33.58 -2.45 24.42
C THR A 536 -34.26 -1.68 23.29
N GLN A 537 -35.42 -2.15 22.82
CA GLN A 537 -36.24 -1.44 21.83
C GLN A 537 -36.90 -0.18 22.39
N ALA A 538 -37.43 -0.24 23.61
CA ALA A 538 -38.05 0.92 24.28
C ALA A 538 -37.03 2.06 24.46
N ARG A 539 -35.80 1.75 24.91
CA ARG A 539 -34.70 2.71 25.04
C ARG A 539 -34.34 3.36 23.69
N ASN A 540 -34.34 2.56 22.62
CA ASN A 540 -34.09 3.06 21.26
C ASN A 540 -35.19 4.00 20.74
N ASN A 541 -36.45 3.73 21.08
CA ASN A 541 -37.58 4.56 20.64
C ASN A 541 -37.70 5.87 21.45
N MET A 542 -37.27 5.90 22.72
CA MET A 542 -37.23 7.15 23.51
C MET A 542 -36.13 8.13 23.09
N CYS A 543 -35.01 7.66 22.52
CA CYS A 543 -33.92 8.53 22.04
C CYS A 543 -34.23 9.26 20.72
N HIS A 544 -35.37 8.99 20.07
CA HIS A 544 -35.78 9.61 18.80
C HIS A 544 -36.89 10.67 18.94
N VAL A 545 -37.23 11.12 20.16
CA VAL A 545 -38.14 12.25 20.35
C VAL A 545 -37.34 13.56 20.18
N PRO A 546 -37.61 14.41 19.16
CA PRO A 546 -36.96 15.70 19.06
C PRO A 546 -37.44 16.62 20.21
N LYS A 547 -36.49 17.28 20.87
CA LYS A 547 -36.75 18.36 21.83
C LYS A 547 -37.15 19.64 21.06
N SER A 548 -38.44 19.82 20.81
CA SER A 548 -39.12 21.10 20.50
C SER A 548 -40.61 20.78 20.31
N SER A 549 -41.61 21.42 20.89
CA SER A 549 -41.75 22.64 21.67
C SER A 549 -43.17 22.62 22.27
N THR A 550 -43.34 23.31 23.39
CA THR A 550 -44.56 23.77 24.07
C THR A 550 -45.80 24.07 23.19
N VAL A 551 -46.93 23.38 23.49
CA VAL A 551 -48.39 23.74 23.66
C VAL A 551 -48.78 25.21 23.30
N PRO A 552 -50.01 25.58 22.79
CA PRO A 552 -51.35 25.05 23.13
C PRO A 552 -52.47 24.93 22.05
N PHE A 553 -53.48 24.13 22.43
CA PHE A 553 -54.93 24.22 22.21
C PHE A 553 -55.49 25.26 21.21
N GLN A 554 -56.34 24.78 20.28
CA GLN A 554 -57.56 25.50 19.87
C GLN A 554 -58.69 24.52 19.50
N SER A 555 -59.87 24.85 19.99
CA SER A 555 -61.14 24.13 19.94
C SER A 555 -62.13 24.78 18.96
N SER A 556 -62.85 24.00 18.16
CA SER A 556 -64.19 24.30 17.59
C SER A 556 -64.55 23.21 16.55
N VAL A 557 -65.49 22.29 16.75
CA VAL A 557 -66.98 22.41 16.74
C VAL A 557 -67.58 22.44 15.31
N ASN A 558 -68.44 21.45 15.04
CA ASN A 558 -69.47 21.31 13.99
C ASN A 558 -68.96 21.12 12.54
N SER A 559 -69.56 20.32 11.66
CA SER A 559 -70.94 19.84 11.52
C SER A 559 -71.02 18.61 10.60
N LEU A 560 -72.06 17.80 10.84
CA LEU A 560 -72.76 16.87 9.94
C LEU A 560 -72.53 17.04 8.43
N GLU A 561 -72.35 15.93 7.71
CA GLU A 561 -73.28 15.55 6.64
C GLU A 561 -73.19 14.07 6.27
N VAL A 562 -74.38 13.54 5.95
CA VAL A 562 -74.77 12.17 5.65
C VAL A 562 -74.93 12.05 4.13
N SER A 563 -74.43 10.97 3.51
CA SER A 563 -75.03 10.27 2.34
C SER A 563 -74.02 9.24 1.78
N THR A 564 -74.16 7.92 1.99
CA THR A 564 -74.99 6.91 1.28
C THR A 564 -74.49 6.47 -0.11
N TYR A 565 -74.69 5.16 -0.34
CA TYR A 565 -74.55 4.32 -1.54
C TYR A 565 -73.13 3.77 -1.80
N SER A 566 -72.85 2.46 -1.80
CA SER A 566 -73.70 1.26 -2.01
C SER A 566 -73.10 0.06 -1.28
#